data_AF-A0A2T0SBV3-F1
#
_entry.id   AF-A0A2T0SBV3-F1
#
_cell.length_a   1.000
_cell.length_b   1.000
_cell.length_c   1.000
_cell.angle_alpha   90.00
_cell.angle_beta   90.00
_cell.angle_gamma   90.00
#
_symmetry.space_group_name_H-M   'P 1'
#
loop_
_entity.id
_entity.type
_entity.pdbx_description
1 polymer ?
#
loop_
_entity_poly.entity_id
_entity_poly.type
_entity_poly.pdbx_seq_one_letter_code
_entity_poly.pdbx_strand_id
1 'polypeptide(L)'
;MTSLVPLQVGDVIQVEEPGCCYGVGSVTLRVTEVHGLVYLDDGPWVMVDGVPLWSNGFEGEVRYAQVRLEVIRHLPHWPSSRNAS
;
A
#
# COMPACT_ATOMS: atom_id res chain seq x y z
N MET A 1 21.92 7.55 -7.00
CA MET A 1 21.84 6.93 -5.66
C MET A 1 20.48 6.29 -5.54
N THR A 2 20.38 4.99 -5.76
CA THR A 2 19.11 4.26 -5.69
C THR A 2 18.80 4.06 -4.22
N SER A 3 17.98 4.93 -3.64
CA SER A 3 17.43 4.68 -2.30
C SER A 3 16.55 3.44 -2.43
N LEU A 4 17.00 2.32 -1.85
CA LEU A 4 16.34 1.01 -1.91
C LEU A 4 15.09 1.03 -1.03
N VAL A 5 14.03 1.69 -1.50
CA VAL A 5 12.71 1.52 -0.91
C VAL A 5 12.30 0.06 -1.19
N PRO A 6 11.90 -0.73 -0.18
CA PRO A 6 11.54 -2.15 -0.36
C PRO A 6 10.15 -2.34 -0.99
N LEU A 7 9.76 -1.43 -1.88
CA LEU A 7 8.46 -1.36 -2.56
C LEU A 7 8.67 -1.01 -4.02
N GLN A 8 7.83 -1.59 -4.86
CA GLN A 8 7.82 -1.35 -6.28
C GLN A 8 6.40 -1.11 -6.78
N VAL A 9 6.29 -0.42 -7.92
CA VAL A 9 5.01 -0.27 -8.63
C VAL A 9 4.49 -1.65 -9.01
N GLY A 10 3.21 -1.90 -8.73
CA GLY A 10 2.54 -3.18 -8.92
C GLY A 10 2.51 -4.07 -7.68
N ASP A 11 3.32 -3.79 -6.66
CA ASP A 11 3.24 -4.50 -5.39
C ASP A 11 1.84 -4.36 -4.78
N VAL A 12 1.31 -5.46 -4.25
CA VAL A 12 0.11 -5.44 -3.42
C VAL A 12 0.54 -5.58 -1.98
N ILE A 13 0.22 -4.58 -1.17
CA ILE A 13 0.56 -4.54 0.25
C ILE A 13 -0.68 -4.45 1.10
N GLN A 14 -0.61 -5.00 2.31
CA GLN A 14 -1.57 -4.73 3.36
C GLN A 14 -0.93 -3.83 4.40
N VAL A 15 -1.66 -2.79 4.79
CA VAL A 15 -1.24 -1.82 5.80
C VAL A 15 -2.27 -1.82 6.91
N GLU A 16 -1.80 -2.00 8.15
CA GLU A 16 -2.64 -1.87 9.33
C GLU A 16 -2.85 -0.38 9.64
N GLU A 17 -4.07 -0.01 9.99
CA GLU A 17 -4.51 1.38 10.21
C GLU A 17 -3.61 2.29 11.05
N PRO A 18 -2.96 1.86 12.16
CA PRO A 18 -2.05 2.74 12.88
C PRO A 18 -0.84 3.19 12.01
N GLY A 19 -0.62 2.58 10.86
CA GLY A 19 0.35 2.97 9.84
C GLY A 19 -0.25 3.56 8.56
N CYS A 20 -1.54 3.96 8.54
CA CYS A 20 -2.19 4.60 7.39
C CYS A 20 -3.32 5.54 7.84
N CYS A 21 -3.39 6.77 7.31
CA CYS A 21 -4.41 7.77 7.67
C CYS A 21 -5.86 7.45 7.22
N TYR A 22 -6.21 6.18 6.94
CA TYR A 22 -7.47 5.80 6.30
C TYR A 22 -8.29 4.79 7.12
N GLY A 23 -9.06 5.29 8.10
CA GLY A 23 -10.31 4.72 8.64
C GLY A 23 -10.29 3.27 9.18
N VAL A 24 -11.29 2.92 10.01
CA VAL A 24 -11.24 1.69 10.85
C VAL A 24 -10.92 0.40 10.05
N GLY A 25 -9.74 -0.21 10.20
CA GLY A 25 -9.33 -1.50 9.63
C GLY A 25 -7.97 -1.56 8.90
N SER A 26 -7.64 -2.71 8.32
CA SER A 26 -6.49 -2.84 7.42
C SER A 26 -6.87 -2.53 5.97
N VAL A 27 -5.99 -1.87 5.23
CA VAL A 27 -6.18 -1.57 3.80
C VAL A 27 -5.23 -2.42 2.96
N THR A 28 -5.77 -3.07 1.92
CA THR A 28 -4.95 -3.66 0.86
C THR A 28 -4.79 -2.64 -0.25
N LEU A 29 -3.57 -2.36 -0.67
CA LEU A 29 -3.23 -1.35 -1.65
C LEU A 29 -2.38 -1.95 -2.77
N ARG A 30 -2.78 -1.78 -4.03
CA ARG A 30 -1.88 -1.98 -5.17
C ARG A 30 -1.13 -0.69 -5.44
N VAL A 31 0.19 -0.72 -5.27
CA VAL A 31 1.08 0.44 -5.48
C VAL A 31 1.07 0.83 -6.95
N THR A 32 0.77 2.09 -7.23
CA THR A 32 0.84 2.68 -8.57
C THR A 32 2.01 3.64 -8.72
N GLU A 33 2.47 4.26 -7.62
CA GLU A 33 3.63 5.14 -7.61
C GLU A 33 4.37 5.06 -6.27
N VAL A 34 5.70 5.20 -6.28
CA VAL A 34 6.53 5.29 -5.07
C VAL A 34 7.25 6.63 -5.10
N HIS A 35 6.84 7.54 -4.22
CA HIS A 35 7.37 8.91 -4.14
C HIS A 35 8.72 8.96 -3.41
N GLY A 36 8.93 8.06 -2.45
CA GLY A 36 10.20 7.94 -1.74
C GLY A 36 10.07 7.59 -0.27
N LEU A 37 11.22 7.62 0.41
CA LEU A 37 11.36 7.30 1.82
C LEU A 37 11.50 8.58 2.66
N VAL A 38 10.79 8.64 3.77
CA VAL A 38 10.86 9.70 4.78
C VAL A 38 11.21 9.05 6.11
N TYR A 39 12.11 9.67 6.88
CA TYR A 39 12.41 9.23 8.24
C TYR A 39 11.71 10.20 9.20
N LEU A 40 10.77 9.68 9.98
CA LEU A 40 10.08 10.39 11.06
C LEU A 40 10.59 9.90 12.42
N ASP A 41 10.18 10.56 13.49
CA ASP A 41 10.63 10.25 14.87
C ASP A 41 10.32 8.80 15.29
N ASP A 42 9.29 8.19 14.69
CA ASP A 42 8.87 6.82 14.96
C ASP A 42 9.43 5.79 13.97
N GLY A 43 10.19 6.20 12.95
CA GLY A 43 10.90 5.30 12.04
C GLY A 43 10.74 5.65 10.55
N PRO A 44 11.06 4.70 9.65
CA PRO A 44 10.99 4.93 8.21
C PRO A 44 9.56 4.75 7.66
N TRP A 45 9.15 5.73 6.87
CA TRP A 45 7.88 5.78 6.15
C TRP A 45 8.12 5.86 4.65
N VAL A 46 7.23 5.27 3.87
CA VAL A 46 7.20 5.37 2.42
C VAL A 46 5.94 6.10 1.98
N MET A 47 6.12 7.02 1.05
CA MET A 47 5.03 7.74 0.41
C MET A 47 4.72 7.03 -0.91
N VAL A 48 3.48 6.60 -1.10
CA VAL A 48 3.05 5.89 -2.30
C VAL A 48 1.70 6.42 -2.77
N ASP A 49 1.45 6.31 -4.07
CA ASP A 49 0.09 6.26 -4.56
C ASP A 49 -0.30 4.80 -4.79
N GLY A 50 -1.56 4.48 -4.54
CA GLY A 50 -2.08 3.16 -4.87
C GLY A 50 -3.58 3.10 -4.95
N VAL A 51 -4.05 1.97 -5.50
CA VAL A 51 -5.46 1.65 -5.62
C VAL A 51 -5.85 0.71 -4.48
N PRO A 52 -6.81 1.10 -3.62
CA PRO A 52 -7.30 0.20 -2.59
C PRO A 52 -8.04 -0.97 -3.23
N LEU A 53 -7.78 -2.17 -2.71
CA LEU A 53 -8.40 -3.41 -3.14
C LEU A 53 -9.29 -3.93 -2.00
N TRP A 54 -10.57 -4.13 -2.29
CA TRP A 54 -11.49 -4.73 -1.33
C TRP A 54 -11.63 -6.24 -1.57
N SER A 55 -11.97 -6.98 -0.53
CA SER A 55 -12.17 -8.43 -0.58
C SER A 55 -13.29 -8.87 -1.53
N ASN A 56 -14.21 -7.97 -1.87
CA ASN A 56 -15.25 -8.17 -2.87
C ASN A 56 -14.77 -8.01 -4.32
N GLY A 57 -13.48 -7.73 -4.54
CA GLY A 57 -12.90 -7.52 -5.87
C GLY A 57 -13.03 -6.10 -6.42
N PHE A 58 -13.63 -5.19 -5.66
CA PHE A 58 -13.69 -3.79 -6.06
C PHE A 58 -12.29 -3.16 -6.00
N GLU A 59 -11.97 -2.36 -7.01
CA GLU A 59 -10.79 -1.51 -7.06
C GLU A 59 -11.25 -0.06 -6.90
N GLY A 60 -10.57 0.71 -6.05
CA GLY A 60 -10.95 2.10 -5.78
C GLY A 60 -10.29 3.09 -6.73
N GLU A 61 -10.45 4.36 -6.42
CA GLU A 61 -9.64 5.40 -7.06
C GLU A 61 -8.22 5.41 -6.48
N VAL A 62 -7.26 5.87 -7.28
CA VAL A 62 -5.87 6.08 -6.85
C VAL A 62 -5.86 7.09 -5.69
N ARG A 63 -5.09 6.77 -4.65
CA ARG A 63 -4.94 7.61 -3.46
C ARG A 63 -3.52 7.61 -2.96
N TYR A 64 -3.14 8.75 -2.41
CA TYR A 64 -1.88 8.92 -1.70
C TYR A 64 -1.95 8.30 -0.31
N ALA A 65 -0.92 7.55 0.05
CA ALA A 65 -0.75 6.91 1.35
C ALA A 65 0.68 7.08 1.87
N GLN A 66 0.79 7.38 3.16
CA GLN A 66 2.03 7.29 3.91
C GLN A 66 1.98 5.99 4.71
N VAL A 67 2.96 5.12 4.50
CA VAL A 67 2.96 3.77 5.06
C VAL A 67 4.25 3.57 5.85
N ARG A 68 4.13 3.13 7.10
CA ARG A 68 5.33 2.79 7.89
C ARG A 68 5.90 1.46 7.40
N LEU A 69 7.21 1.40 7.11
CA LEU A 69 7.80 0.22 6.48
C LEU A 69 7.66 -1.05 7.32
N GLU A 70 7.69 -0.94 8.65
CA GLU A 70 7.65 -2.10 9.56
C GLU A 70 6.30 -2.84 9.57
N VAL A 71 5.21 -2.19 9.15
CA VAL A 71 3.85 -2.77 9.16
C VAL A 71 3.44 -3.31 7.79
N ILE A 72 4.29 -3.16 6.77
CA ILE A 72 3.98 -3.59 5.41
C ILE A 72 4.00 -5.11 5.32
N ARG A 73 2.88 -5.67 4.87
CA ARG A 73 2.81 -7.09 4.50
C ARG A 73 2.60 -7.19 2.99
N HIS A 74 3.57 -7.77 2.28
CA HIS A 74 3.41 -8.06 0.86
C HIS A 74 2.40 -9.20 0.68
N LEU A 75 1.45 -9.00 -0.23
CA LEU A 75 0.43 -9.98 -0.62
C LEU A 75 0.68 -10.41 -2.07
N PRO A 76 1.66 -11.30 -2.33
CA PRO A 76 2.07 -11.67 -3.69
C PRO A 76 0.98 -12.42 -4.49
N HIS A 77 -0.08 -12.89 -3.83
CA HIS A 77 -1.14 -13.70 -4.42
C HIS A 77 -2.54 -13.12 -4.14
N TRP A 78 -2.67 -11.79 -4.05
CA TRP A 78 -3.99 -11.17 -3.90
C TRP A 78 -4.95 -11.69 -4.98
N PRO A 79 -6.12 -12.23 -4.62
CA PRO A 79 -7.05 -12.76 -5.60
C PRO A 79 -7.56 -11.59 -6.44
N SER A 80 -7.08 -11.52 -7.69
CA SER A 80 -7.71 -10.74 -8.74
C SER A 80 -9.10 -11.30 -8.96
N SER A 81 -10.08 -10.84 -8.17
CA SER A 81 -11.51 -11.10 -8.41
C SER A 81 -11.93 -10.34 -9.67
N ARG A 82 -11.43 -10.79 -10.82
CA ARG A 82 -11.87 -10.38 -12.15
C ARG A 82 -12.53 -11.59 -12.81
N ASN A 83 -13.70 -11.93 -12.29
CA ASN A 83 -14.77 -12.62 -13.01
C ASN A 83 -16.07 -11.89 -12.67
N ALA A 84 -16.22 -10.68 -13.21
CA ALA A 84 -17.55 -10.14 -13.45
C ALA A 84 -17.92 -10.56 -14.87
N SER A 85 -18.88 -11.48 -14.95
CA SER A 85 -19.52 -11.96 -16.18
C SER A 85 -20.30 -10.86 -16.89
#